data_AF-A0A938HC96-F1
#
_entry.id   AF-A0A938HC96-F1
#
_cell.length_a   1.000
_cell.length_b   1.000
_cell.length_c   1.000
_cell.angle_alpha   90.00
_cell.angle_beta   90.00
_cell.angle_gamma   90.00
#
_symmetry.space_group_name_H-M   'P 1'
#
loop_
_entity.id
_entity.type
_entity.pdbx_description
1 polymer ?
#
loop_
_entity_poly.entity_id
_entity_poly.type
_entity_poly.pdbx_seq_one_letter_code
_entity_poly.pdbx_strand_id
1 'polypeptide(L)'
;MQLGVHGTGTALEWPALVEAAAGPLRIKSSESGSGSSDHHSFYLNNVPVLHFFTGTHQEYHKPEDDEHLINYPGMAQVLACMVRLVDSLPAHGRLQFRKTSSADASASPRFKVTLGIMPDYFYEGEGIKVDGVTENKPAAKAGVLKGDILLQLGDFPLGDMQAYMKALSYQSKGQTANLQLLRSGQRMDVQVTF
;
A
#
# COMPACT_ATOMS: atom_id res chain seq x y z
N MET A 1 -13.51 3.54 -11.19
CA MET A 1 -12.75 3.72 -9.93
C MET A 1 -11.60 2.72 -9.91
N GLN A 2 -10.45 3.05 -9.33
CA GLN A 2 -9.36 2.09 -9.10
C GLN A 2 -9.58 1.34 -7.78
N LEU A 3 -9.31 0.05 -7.75
CA LEU A 3 -9.41 -0.79 -6.54
C LEU A 3 -8.18 -1.67 -6.41
N GLY A 4 -7.49 -1.56 -5.28
CA GLY A 4 -6.42 -2.47 -4.88
C GLY A 4 -6.98 -3.80 -4.45
N VAL A 5 -6.42 -4.88 -4.96
CA VAL A 5 -6.71 -6.24 -4.51
C VAL A 5 -5.40 -6.94 -4.19
N HIS A 6 -5.07 -7.01 -2.91
CA HIS A 6 -3.86 -7.67 -2.42
C HIS A 6 -4.14 -9.14 -2.09
N GLY A 7 -3.11 -9.98 -2.10
CA GLY A 7 -3.23 -11.42 -1.81
C GLY A 7 -3.63 -12.28 -3.01
N THR A 8 -3.67 -11.73 -4.23
CA THR A 8 -4.08 -12.50 -5.42
C THR A 8 -3.17 -13.66 -5.76
N GLY A 9 -1.95 -13.71 -5.20
CA GLY A 9 -1.02 -14.83 -5.37
C GLY A 9 -1.22 -15.96 -4.36
N THR A 10 -2.12 -15.81 -3.39
CA THR A 10 -2.32 -16.76 -2.30
C THR A 10 -3.21 -17.95 -2.65
N ALA A 11 -3.85 -17.91 -3.81
CA ALA A 11 -4.48 -19.06 -4.45
C ALA A 11 -4.25 -19.02 -5.96
N LEU A 12 -4.23 -20.20 -6.59
CA LEU A 12 -4.05 -20.33 -8.04
C LEU A 12 -5.24 -19.71 -8.81
N GLU A 13 -6.42 -19.76 -8.21
CA GLU A 13 -7.67 -19.33 -8.82
C GLU A 13 -7.88 -17.80 -8.76
N TRP A 14 -7.26 -17.12 -7.78
CA TRP A 14 -7.49 -15.69 -7.50
C TRP A 14 -7.32 -14.72 -8.66
N PRO A 15 -6.24 -14.79 -9.47
CA PRO A 15 -6.08 -13.83 -10.56
C PRO A 15 -7.26 -13.84 -11.53
N ALA A 16 -7.74 -15.03 -11.90
CA ALA A 16 -8.85 -15.18 -12.83
C ALA A 16 -10.20 -14.78 -12.21
N LEU A 17 -10.44 -15.17 -10.95
CA LEU A 17 -11.70 -14.88 -10.26
C LEU A 17 -11.86 -13.40 -9.94
N VAL A 18 -10.78 -12.72 -9.54
CA VAL A 18 -10.80 -11.28 -9.27
C VAL A 18 -11.03 -10.49 -10.55
N GLU A 19 -10.36 -10.85 -11.65
CA GLU A 19 -10.55 -10.21 -12.96
C GLU A 19 -12.01 -10.37 -13.44
N ALA A 20 -12.56 -11.58 -13.35
CA ALA A 20 -13.94 -11.85 -13.74
C ALA A 20 -14.97 -11.07 -12.88
N ALA A 21 -14.66 -10.83 -11.60
CA ALA A 21 -15.53 -10.12 -10.69
C ALA A 21 -15.45 -8.59 -10.81
N ALA A 22 -14.40 -8.04 -11.44
CA ALA A 22 -14.08 -6.61 -11.45
C ALA A 22 -15.24 -5.70 -11.89
N GLY A 23 -15.99 -6.10 -12.92
CA GLY A 23 -17.03 -5.27 -13.52
C GLY A 23 -16.46 -3.93 -14.02
N PRO A 24 -17.00 -2.76 -13.60
CA PRO A 24 -16.52 -1.45 -14.06
C PRO A 24 -15.25 -0.96 -13.33
N LEU A 25 -14.72 -1.72 -12.38
CA LEU A 25 -13.57 -1.34 -11.57
C LEU A 25 -12.27 -1.61 -12.31
N ARG A 26 -11.30 -0.69 -12.20
CA ARG A 26 -9.92 -0.94 -12.63
C ARG A 26 -9.18 -1.59 -11.47
N ILE A 27 -9.03 -2.91 -11.53
CA ILE A 27 -8.31 -3.66 -10.50
C ILE A 27 -6.81 -3.42 -10.62
N LYS A 28 -6.15 -3.16 -9.49
CA LYS A 28 -4.71 -3.24 -9.36
C LYS A 28 -4.37 -4.33 -8.33
N SER A 29 -3.82 -5.43 -8.81
CA SER A 29 -3.55 -6.59 -7.96
C SER A 29 -2.11 -6.64 -7.46
N SER A 30 -1.90 -7.22 -6.27
CA SER A 30 -0.57 -7.62 -5.81
C SER A 30 -0.60 -9.03 -5.24
N GLU A 31 0.45 -9.80 -5.52
CA GLU A 31 0.44 -11.23 -5.16
C GLU A 31 0.52 -11.49 -3.65
N SER A 32 1.36 -10.74 -2.92
CA SER A 32 1.66 -10.98 -1.50
C SER A 32 0.40 -11.11 -0.64
N GLY A 33 0.30 -12.22 0.12
CA GLY A 33 -0.69 -12.41 1.19
C GLY A 33 -0.31 -11.80 2.53
N SER A 34 0.93 -11.32 2.67
CA SER A 34 1.41 -10.61 3.86
C SER A 34 1.07 -9.13 3.77
N GLY A 35 0.60 -8.53 4.86
CA GLY A 35 0.26 -7.12 4.95
C GLY A 35 -0.02 -6.67 6.38
N SER A 36 -0.20 -5.37 6.59
CA SER A 36 -0.45 -4.77 7.91
C SER A 36 -1.95 -4.66 8.25
N SER A 37 -2.75 -5.61 7.80
CA SER A 37 -4.22 -5.64 7.97
C SER A 37 -4.67 -7.05 8.39
N ASP A 38 -5.92 -7.21 8.82
CA ASP A 38 -6.43 -8.38 9.53
C ASP A 38 -6.32 -9.70 8.72
N HIS A 39 -6.34 -9.60 7.40
CA HIS A 39 -6.14 -10.73 6.48
C HIS A 39 -4.82 -11.47 6.73
N HIS A 40 -3.80 -10.80 7.27
CA HIS A 40 -2.49 -11.41 7.51
C HIS A 40 -2.56 -12.65 8.42
N SER A 41 -3.42 -12.61 9.44
CA SER A 41 -3.58 -13.73 10.38
C SER A 41 -4.09 -15.01 9.69
N PHE A 42 -4.96 -14.87 8.68
CA PHE A 42 -5.47 -15.99 7.88
C PHE A 42 -4.39 -16.54 6.94
N TYR A 43 -3.61 -15.65 6.32
CA TYR A 43 -2.48 -16.04 5.49
C TYR A 43 -1.44 -16.87 6.25
N LEU A 44 -1.13 -16.49 7.50
CA LEU A 44 -0.23 -17.26 8.38
C LEU A 44 -0.76 -18.68 8.70
N ASN A 45 -2.06 -18.90 8.57
CA ASN A 45 -2.71 -20.20 8.76
C ASN A 45 -3.00 -20.93 7.43
N ASN A 46 -2.28 -20.57 6.35
CA ASN A 46 -2.42 -21.18 5.03
C ASN A 46 -3.83 -21.08 4.42
N VAL A 47 -4.55 -20.01 4.74
CA VAL A 47 -5.85 -19.69 4.13
C VAL A 47 -5.61 -18.69 3.00
N PRO A 48 -6.16 -18.92 1.78
CA PRO A 48 -6.12 -17.92 0.72
C PRO A 48 -6.84 -16.64 1.15
N VAL A 49 -6.24 -15.50 0.86
CA VAL A 49 -6.75 -14.19 1.27
C VAL A 49 -6.84 -13.23 0.11
N LEU A 50 -7.82 -12.34 0.19
CA LEU A 50 -7.88 -11.13 -0.62
C LEU A 50 -8.09 -9.95 0.32
N HIS A 51 -7.38 -8.86 0.07
CA HIS A 51 -7.57 -7.61 0.80
C HIS A 51 -7.88 -6.49 -0.20
N PHE A 52 -9.10 -6.00 -0.12
CA PHE A 52 -9.60 -4.93 -0.97
C PHE A 52 -9.31 -3.58 -0.33
N PHE A 53 -8.67 -2.70 -1.07
CA PHE A 53 -8.23 -1.40 -0.56
C PHE A 53 -8.42 -0.31 -1.60
N THR A 54 -9.02 0.82 -1.21
CA THR A 54 -9.32 1.96 -2.10
C THR A 54 -8.25 3.03 -2.09
N GLY A 55 -7.13 2.81 -1.38
CA GLY A 55 -6.09 3.80 -1.19
C GLY A 55 -6.29 4.61 0.08
N THR A 56 -5.32 5.48 0.37
CA THR A 56 -5.39 6.47 1.43
C THR A 56 -5.95 7.78 0.89
N HIS A 57 -6.40 8.64 1.80
CA HIS A 57 -6.77 10.03 1.51
C HIS A 57 -6.41 10.89 2.73
N GLN A 58 -6.65 12.19 2.63
CA GLN A 58 -6.20 13.16 3.62
C GLN A 58 -6.82 12.92 5.01
N GLU A 59 -8.07 12.45 5.07
CA GLU A 59 -8.82 12.19 6.29
C GLU A 59 -8.70 10.72 6.78
N TYR A 60 -8.04 9.85 6.01
CA TYR A 60 -7.89 8.44 6.35
C TYR A 60 -7.23 8.24 7.73
N HIS A 61 -7.89 7.47 8.61
CA HIS A 61 -7.50 7.26 10.02
C HIS A 61 -7.43 8.53 10.87
N LYS A 62 -8.24 9.55 10.56
CA LYS A 62 -8.33 10.76 11.37
C LYS A 62 -9.74 10.99 11.93
N PRO A 63 -9.87 11.68 13.07
CA PRO A 63 -11.18 12.04 13.62
C PRO A 63 -12.03 12.94 12.73
N GLU A 64 -11.40 13.64 11.78
CA GLU A 64 -12.09 14.50 10.81
C GLU A 64 -12.75 13.72 9.66
N ASP A 65 -12.55 12.39 9.58
CA ASP A 65 -13.27 11.54 8.63
C ASP A 65 -14.75 11.44 9.04
N ASP A 66 -15.65 11.77 8.12
CA ASP A 66 -17.07 11.95 8.41
C ASP A 66 -17.93 11.53 7.20
N GLU A 67 -19.21 11.28 7.45
CA GLU A 67 -20.22 10.74 6.52
C GLU A 67 -20.16 11.39 5.12
N HIS A 68 -20.10 12.72 5.09
CA HIS A 68 -20.17 13.49 3.85
C HIS A 68 -18.95 13.29 2.93
N LEU A 69 -17.85 12.71 3.43
CA LEU A 69 -16.66 12.36 2.65
C LEU A 69 -16.77 10.97 2.01
N ILE A 70 -17.79 10.19 2.38
CA ILE A 70 -17.96 8.81 1.94
C ILE A 70 -18.41 8.76 0.46
N ASN A 71 -17.66 8.01 -0.35
CA ASN A 71 -18.01 7.72 -1.73
C ASN A 71 -19.00 6.55 -1.84
N TYR A 72 -20.29 6.81 -1.58
CA TYR A 72 -21.35 5.79 -1.66
C TYR A 72 -21.45 5.07 -3.02
N PRO A 73 -21.39 5.76 -4.18
CA PRO A 73 -21.38 5.07 -5.48
C PRO A 73 -20.19 4.12 -5.64
N GLY A 74 -19.00 4.53 -5.16
CA GLY A 74 -17.80 3.69 -5.15
C GLY A 74 -17.95 2.46 -4.26
N MET A 75 -18.50 2.62 -3.05
CA MET A 75 -18.81 1.51 -2.15
C MET A 75 -19.74 0.49 -2.80
N ALA A 76 -20.79 0.93 -3.49
CA ALA A 76 -21.71 0.04 -4.19
C ALA A 76 -21.01 -0.76 -5.30
N GLN A 77 -20.06 -0.15 -6.03
CA GLN A 77 -19.27 -0.85 -7.04
C GLN A 77 -18.35 -1.91 -6.41
N VAL A 78 -17.67 -1.57 -5.31
CA VAL A 78 -16.80 -2.51 -4.56
C VAL A 78 -17.62 -3.67 -4.00
N LEU A 79 -18.76 -3.38 -3.38
CA LEU A 79 -19.66 -4.40 -2.85
C LEU A 79 -20.14 -5.34 -3.96
N ALA A 80 -20.56 -4.79 -5.10
CA ALA A 80 -21.01 -5.61 -6.23
C ALA A 80 -19.89 -6.52 -6.78
N CYS A 81 -18.63 -6.06 -6.76
CA CYS A 81 -17.47 -6.87 -7.09
C CYS A 81 -17.27 -8.01 -6.10
N MET A 82 -17.31 -7.72 -4.79
CA MET A 82 -17.16 -8.74 -3.75
C MET A 82 -18.28 -9.78 -3.80
N VAL A 83 -19.52 -9.36 -4.05
CA VAL A 83 -20.66 -10.27 -4.20
C VAL A 83 -20.48 -11.19 -5.40
N ARG A 84 -20.13 -10.66 -6.59
CA ARG A 84 -19.86 -11.49 -7.78
C ARG A 84 -18.76 -12.51 -7.53
N LEU A 85 -17.70 -12.11 -6.82
CA LEU A 85 -16.60 -12.99 -6.48
C LEU A 85 -17.05 -14.12 -5.54
N VAL A 86 -17.77 -13.79 -4.47
CA VAL A 86 -18.27 -14.77 -3.49
C VAL A 86 -19.27 -15.72 -4.16
N ASP A 87 -20.17 -15.20 -4.99
CA ASP A 87 -21.16 -16.00 -5.71
C ASP A 87 -20.53 -16.95 -6.74
N SER A 88 -19.35 -16.62 -7.28
CA SER A 88 -18.65 -17.52 -8.20
C SER A 88 -17.95 -18.67 -7.48
N LEU A 89 -17.52 -18.49 -6.22
CA LEU A 89 -16.70 -19.46 -5.48
C LEU A 89 -17.23 -20.90 -5.47
N PRO A 90 -18.55 -21.17 -5.27
CA PRO A 90 -19.06 -22.54 -5.22
C PRO A 90 -18.76 -23.36 -6.48
N ALA A 91 -18.64 -22.71 -7.65
CA ALA A 91 -18.36 -23.38 -8.91
C ALA A 91 -16.90 -23.85 -9.06
N HIS A 92 -15.97 -23.33 -8.24
CA HIS A 92 -14.54 -23.59 -8.35
C HIS A 92 -14.00 -24.59 -7.32
N GLY A 93 -14.86 -25.09 -6.42
CA GLY A 93 -14.45 -26.01 -5.37
C GLY A 93 -13.51 -25.36 -4.35
N ARG A 94 -12.67 -26.16 -3.69
CA ARG A 94 -11.75 -25.66 -2.67
C ARG A 94 -10.54 -24.98 -3.32
N LEU A 95 -10.34 -23.71 -3.01
CA LEU A 95 -9.18 -22.93 -3.45
C LEU A 95 -7.86 -23.55 -3.00
N GLN A 96 -6.86 -23.50 -3.88
CA GLN A 96 -5.55 -24.09 -3.63
C GLN A 96 -4.60 -23.03 -3.08
N PHE A 97 -4.37 -23.09 -1.76
CA PHE A 97 -3.45 -22.16 -1.12
C PHE A 97 -2.03 -22.27 -1.69
N ARG A 98 -1.45 -21.11 -1.99
CA ARG A 98 -0.05 -20.96 -2.38
C ARG A 98 0.61 -19.94 -1.46
N LYS A 99 1.69 -20.35 -0.79
CA LYS A 99 2.50 -19.41 -0.02
C LYS A 99 3.19 -18.47 -1.00
N THR A 100 2.97 -17.18 -0.84
CA THR A 100 3.64 -16.16 -1.64
C THR A 100 5.00 -15.85 -1.01
N SER A 101 6.03 -15.64 -1.82
CA SER A 101 7.30 -15.12 -1.33
C SER A 101 7.07 -13.71 -0.79
N SER A 102 6.86 -13.61 0.53
CA SER A 102 7.35 -12.46 1.26
C SER A 102 8.87 -12.53 1.13
N ALA A 103 9.49 -11.61 0.40
CA ALA A 103 10.81 -11.21 0.86
C ALA A 103 10.61 -10.85 2.33
N ASP A 104 11.11 -11.71 3.21
CA ASP A 104 11.12 -11.62 4.66
C ASP A 104 9.78 -11.47 5.41
N ALA A 105 9.35 -12.61 5.96
CA ALA A 105 8.68 -12.71 7.25
C ALA A 105 9.57 -12.21 8.41
N SER A 106 10.19 -11.03 8.25
CA SER A 106 10.86 -10.34 9.34
C SER A 106 9.83 -9.51 10.08
N ALA A 107 9.85 -9.61 11.40
CA ALA A 107 8.97 -8.91 12.32
C ALA A 107 8.67 -7.49 11.86
N SER A 108 7.39 -7.08 11.90
CA SER A 108 6.97 -5.70 11.65
C SER A 108 7.98 -4.74 12.29
N PRO A 109 8.78 -3.99 11.49
CA PRO A 109 9.88 -3.23 12.05
C PRO A 109 9.31 -2.23 13.05
N ARG A 110 9.86 -2.20 14.26
CA ARG A 110 9.43 -1.25 15.28
C ARG A 110 10.05 0.10 14.93
N PHE A 111 9.28 0.96 14.26
CA PHE A 111 9.78 2.26 13.83
C PHE A 111 10.02 3.19 15.02
N LYS A 112 11.22 3.77 15.10
CA LYS A 112 11.55 4.80 16.09
C LYS A 112 11.10 6.19 15.64
N VAL A 113 10.92 6.38 14.34
CA VAL A 113 10.64 7.66 13.69
C VAL A 113 9.61 7.49 12.57
N THR A 114 9.09 8.59 12.06
CA THR A 114 8.22 8.64 10.88
C THR A 114 8.71 9.72 9.93
N LEU A 115 8.57 9.50 8.64
CA LEU A 115 8.81 10.55 7.64
C LEU A 115 7.62 11.51 7.52
N GLY A 116 6.39 11.02 7.77
CA GLY A 116 5.16 11.81 7.67
C GLY A 116 4.64 12.01 6.25
N ILE A 117 4.77 11.01 5.38
CA ILE A 117 4.12 10.96 4.07
C ILE A 117 2.95 9.98 4.08
N MET A 118 2.02 10.17 3.15
CA MET A 118 1.01 9.20 2.73
C MET A 118 1.44 8.64 1.36
N PRO A 119 1.85 7.37 1.27
CA PRO A 119 2.22 6.77 -0.01
C PRO A 119 1.03 6.57 -0.95
N ASP A 120 1.26 6.74 -2.25
CA ASP A 120 0.37 6.27 -3.31
C ASP A 120 0.58 4.76 -3.50
N TYR A 121 -0.23 3.94 -2.84
CA TYR A 121 -0.18 2.48 -2.94
C TYR A 121 -0.52 1.96 -4.35
N PHE A 122 -1.07 2.81 -5.21
CA PHE A 122 -1.40 2.47 -6.60
C PHE A 122 -0.36 2.93 -7.61
N TYR A 123 0.76 3.50 -7.18
CA TYR A 123 1.90 3.77 -8.05
C TYR A 123 2.60 2.48 -8.50
N GLU A 124 2.96 2.39 -9.78
CA GLU A 124 3.58 1.20 -10.41
C GLU A 124 5.02 1.43 -10.86
N GLY A 125 5.52 2.66 -10.75
CA GLY A 125 6.91 2.96 -11.06
C GLY A 125 7.84 2.63 -9.90
N GLU A 126 9.14 2.70 -10.17
CA GLU A 126 10.17 2.64 -9.13
C GLU A 126 10.06 3.85 -8.20
N GLY A 127 10.24 3.63 -6.89
CA GLY A 127 10.15 4.69 -5.89
C GLY A 127 8.89 4.64 -5.03
N ILE A 128 8.82 5.54 -4.05
CA ILE A 128 7.62 5.79 -3.24
C ILE A 128 6.98 7.09 -3.69
N LYS A 129 5.91 6.98 -4.46
CA LYS A 129 5.13 8.16 -4.83
C LYS A 129 4.34 8.68 -3.63
N VAL A 130 4.40 9.99 -3.44
CA VAL A 130 3.76 10.69 -2.32
C VAL A 130 2.37 11.17 -2.75
N ASP A 131 1.32 10.69 -2.12
CA ASP A 131 -0.06 11.18 -2.33
C ASP A 131 -0.49 12.25 -1.31
N GLY A 132 0.20 12.32 -0.18
CA GLY A 132 -0.01 13.33 0.84
C GLY A 132 1.20 13.51 1.74
N VAL A 133 1.29 14.67 2.38
CA VAL A 133 2.34 15.00 3.35
C VAL A 133 1.68 15.57 4.59
N THR A 134 2.02 15.01 5.75
CA THR A 134 1.47 15.47 7.03
C THR A 134 2.24 16.71 7.49
N GLU A 135 1.51 17.77 7.78
CA GLU A 135 2.08 19.02 8.28
C GLU A 135 2.94 18.81 9.53
N ASN A 136 3.97 19.64 9.67
CA ASN A 136 4.91 19.64 10.80
C ASN A 136 5.72 18.34 11.00
N LYS A 137 5.64 17.38 10.08
CA LYS A 137 6.46 16.16 10.07
C LYS A 137 7.76 16.35 9.26
N PRO A 138 8.75 15.44 9.40
CA PRO A 138 10.05 15.56 8.74
C PRO A 138 9.99 15.81 7.22
N ALA A 139 9.13 15.11 6.49
CA ALA A 139 8.94 15.31 5.05
C ALA A 139 8.47 16.73 4.70
N ALA A 140 7.46 17.24 5.40
CA ALA A 140 6.95 18.60 5.20
C ALA A 140 8.05 19.64 5.46
N LYS A 141 8.82 19.47 6.55
CA LYS A 141 9.92 20.37 6.91
C LYS A 141 11.06 20.33 5.90
N ALA A 142 11.29 19.18 5.26
CA ALA A 142 12.25 19.01 4.18
C ALA A 142 11.73 19.49 2.81
N GLY A 143 10.49 19.97 2.74
CA GLY A 143 9.88 20.49 1.52
C GLY A 143 9.43 19.40 0.54
N VAL A 144 9.17 18.17 1.00
CA VAL A 144 8.54 17.11 0.21
C VAL A 144 7.09 17.49 -0.07
N LEU A 145 6.62 17.23 -1.29
CA LEU A 145 5.30 17.60 -1.79
C LEU A 145 4.54 16.39 -2.32
N LYS A 146 3.21 16.53 -2.41
CA LYS A 146 2.36 15.60 -3.17
C LYS A 146 2.86 15.51 -4.62
N GLY A 147 2.96 14.29 -5.15
CA GLY A 147 3.44 14.00 -6.49
C GLY A 147 4.94 13.71 -6.58
N ASP A 148 5.71 13.96 -5.51
CA ASP A 148 7.11 13.53 -5.47
C ASP A 148 7.21 12.00 -5.49
N ILE A 149 8.29 11.48 -6.08
CA ILE A 149 8.64 10.06 -6.03
C ILE A 149 9.96 9.93 -5.28
N LEU A 150 9.93 9.32 -4.10
CA LEU A 150 11.13 9.12 -3.28
C LEU A 150 11.93 7.94 -3.82
N LEU A 151 13.22 8.14 -4.06
CA LEU A 151 14.11 7.17 -4.71
C LEU A 151 15.13 6.56 -3.76
N GLN A 152 15.65 7.33 -2.79
CA GLN A 152 16.67 6.86 -1.86
C GLN A 152 16.64 7.66 -0.55
N LEU A 153 16.79 7.00 0.59
CA LEU A 153 16.93 7.62 1.91
C LEU A 153 18.25 7.20 2.56
N GLY A 154 19.20 8.13 2.67
CA GLY A 154 20.57 7.83 3.09
C GLY A 154 21.21 6.81 2.13
N ASP A 155 21.66 5.68 2.67
CA ASP A 155 22.25 4.58 1.91
C ASP A 155 21.22 3.53 1.44
N PHE A 156 19.91 3.80 1.62
CA PHE A 156 18.84 2.84 1.33
C PHE A 156 18.05 3.22 0.08
N PRO A 157 18.17 2.48 -1.03
CA PRO A 157 17.30 2.64 -2.20
C PRO A 157 15.84 2.32 -1.84
N LEU A 158 14.91 3.09 -2.40
CA LEU A 158 13.48 2.98 -2.12
C LEU A 158 12.74 2.40 -3.32
N GLY A 159 12.98 1.11 -3.63
CA GLY A 159 12.32 0.47 -4.78
C GLY A 159 10.83 0.20 -4.58
N ASP A 160 10.41 -0.06 -3.34
CA ASP A 160 9.05 -0.39 -2.97
C ASP A 160 8.75 -0.07 -1.49
N MET A 161 7.50 -0.29 -1.08
CA MET A 161 7.06 -0.03 0.29
C MET A 161 7.87 -0.81 1.34
N GLN A 162 8.36 -2.01 1.02
CA GLN A 162 9.16 -2.79 1.95
C GLN A 162 10.55 -2.16 2.15
N ALA A 163 11.21 -1.78 1.07
CA ALA A 163 12.48 -1.07 1.08
C ALA A 163 12.35 0.25 1.86
N TYR A 164 11.23 0.95 1.70
CA TYR A 164 10.91 2.15 2.46
C TYR A 164 10.75 1.92 3.95
N MET A 165 9.97 0.91 4.36
CA MET A 165 9.86 0.57 5.78
C MET A 165 11.22 0.16 6.35
N LYS A 166 11.99 -0.65 5.62
CA LYS A 166 13.36 -1.02 6.03
C LYS A 166 14.23 0.22 6.22
N ALA A 167 14.28 1.14 5.25
CA ALA A 167 15.06 2.37 5.33
C ALA A 167 14.71 3.22 6.57
N LEU A 168 13.41 3.34 6.89
CA LEU A 168 12.95 4.05 8.09
C LEU A 168 13.36 3.36 9.40
N SER A 169 13.44 2.03 9.43
CA SER A 169 13.83 1.30 10.63
C SER A 169 15.28 1.55 11.08
N TYR A 170 16.14 2.00 10.16
CA TYR A 170 17.52 2.39 10.45
C TYR A 170 17.66 3.85 10.89
N GLN A 171 16.60 4.66 10.80
CA GLN A 171 16.65 6.07 11.19
C GLN A 171 16.40 6.24 12.69
N SER A 172 17.03 7.27 13.27
CA SER A 172 16.88 7.63 14.69
C SER A 172 16.41 9.08 14.85
N LYS A 173 15.73 9.37 15.96
CA LYS A 173 15.28 10.73 16.28
C LYS A 173 16.47 11.69 16.36
N GLY A 174 16.36 12.85 15.72
CA GLY A 174 17.41 13.86 15.59
C GLY A 174 18.44 13.58 14.49
N GLN A 175 18.39 12.41 13.85
CA GLN A 175 19.26 12.10 12.72
C GLN A 175 18.81 12.89 11.49
N THR A 176 19.78 13.45 10.77
CA THR A 176 19.57 14.01 9.44
C THR A 176 20.07 13.04 8.39
N ALA A 177 19.28 12.79 7.35
CA ALA A 177 19.63 11.96 6.21
C ALA A 177 19.28 12.67 4.90
N ASN A 178 20.07 12.38 3.86
CA ASN A 178 19.76 12.83 2.50
C ASN A 178 18.60 12.00 1.94
N LEU A 179 17.61 12.67 1.35
CA LEU A 179 16.48 12.07 0.66
C LEU A 179 16.53 12.47 -0.81
N GLN A 180 16.72 11.49 -1.69
CA GLN A 180 16.62 11.67 -3.13
C GLN A 180 15.18 11.48 -3.58
N LEU A 181 14.69 12.42 -4.37
CA LEU A 181 13.34 12.38 -4.93
C LEU A 181 13.31 12.86 -6.38
N LEU A 182 12.26 12.46 -7.09
CA LEU A 182 11.90 12.98 -8.39
C LEU A 182 10.71 13.93 -8.23
N ARG A 183 10.84 15.17 -8.72
CA ARG A 183 9.76 16.15 -8.78
C ARG A 183 9.60 16.64 -10.20
N SER A 184 8.44 16.41 -10.80
CA SER A 184 8.16 16.81 -12.19
C SER A 184 9.24 16.34 -13.18
N GLY A 185 9.78 15.13 -12.97
CA GLY A 185 10.83 14.54 -13.81
C GLY A 185 12.26 15.00 -13.50
N GLN A 186 12.46 15.93 -12.56
CA GLN A 186 13.79 16.37 -12.13
C GLN A 186 14.21 15.69 -10.82
N ARG A 187 15.43 15.18 -10.78
CA ARG A 187 16.01 14.62 -9.55
C ARG A 187 16.41 15.75 -8.61
N MET A 188 16.11 15.58 -7.33
CA MET A 188 16.40 16.52 -6.26
C MET A 188 16.92 15.77 -5.04
N ASP A 189 17.79 16.43 -4.29
CA ASP A 189 18.29 15.99 -2.99
C ASP A 189 17.79 16.97 -1.92
N VAL A 190 17.16 16.46 -0.87
CA VAL A 190 16.72 17.25 0.28
C VAL A 190 17.23 16.63 1.58
N GLN A 191 17.49 17.47 2.58
CA GLN A 191 17.87 16.99 3.91
C GLN A 191 16.63 16.81 4.78
N VAL A 192 16.46 15.62 5.33
CA VAL A 192 15.36 15.27 6.23
C VAL A 192 15.91 15.02 7.63
N THR A 193 15.34 15.68 8.64
CA THR A 193 15.65 15.44 10.05
C THR A 193 14.47 14.80 10.77
N PHE A 194 14.69 13.64 11.41
CA PHE A 194 13.66 12.79 12.02
C PHE A 194 13.31 13.12 13.49
#